data_AF-A0A537JMQ4-F1
#
_entry.id   AF-A0A537JMQ4-F1
#
_cell.length_a   1.000
_cell.length_b   1.000
_cell.length_c   1.000
_cell.angle_alpha   90.00
_cell.angle_beta   90.00
_cell.angle_gamma   90.00
#
_symmetry.space_group_name_H-M   'P 1'
#
loop_
_entity.id
_entity.type
_entity.pdbx_description
1 polymer ?
#
loop_
_entity_poly.entity_id
_entity_poly.type
_entity_poly.pdbx_seq_one_letter_code
_entity_poly.pdbx_strand_id
1 'polypeptide(L)'
;MASARRTIRTMCPMNCHPTLCGMLVDVEDGHLVGVKGDPENPDSQGFLCIRGQASQEIIGNPKRVLFPLVRDRRTDNAWRRASWDEALELVVARMQTAGREAVGFWQGHGHFANNYGTRIASQLLRRFANFYGCQWWHPAMICWGLGGFGVGLTGPLETNTKEDMGAHANLILLWGANLASQPNTGRYLSAAKRRGAWVATIDVRHTEAAAQSDEVFVIRPGTDAALALAFMHVIVGEGLYDREFVAAHTVGFDRLAEHVRTYPLEQAARETGLAADRIVALA
;
A
#
# COMPACT_ATOMS: atom_id res chain seq x y z
N MET A 1 11.60 40.12 -19.99
CA MET A 1 12.47 39.53 -18.97
C MET A 1 12.34 38.03 -19.11
N ALA A 2 13.44 37.29 -19.36
CA ALA A 2 13.36 35.84 -19.44
C ALA A 2 12.95 35.30 -18.06
N SER A 3 11.94 34.43 -18.03
CA SER A 3 11.44 33.83 -16.80
C SER A 3 12.54 33.03 -16.13
N ALA A 4 12.78 33.28 -14.84
CA ALA A 4 13.78 32.52 -14.10
C ALA A 4 13.21 31.13 -13.78
N ARG A 5 13.79 30.09 -14.39
CA ARG A 5 13.51 28.69 -14.02
C ARG A 5 13.83 28.48 -12.54
N ARG A 6 12.87 27.95 -11.80
CA ARG A 6 13.00 27.60 -10.38
C ARG A 6 12.86 26.10 -10.18
N THR A 7 13.80 25.50 -9.46
CA THR A 7 13.66 24.11 -8.98
C THR A 7 13.02 24.09 -7.60
N ILE A 8 12.00 23.25 -7.42
CA ILE A 8 11.26 23.04 -6.18
C ILE A 8 11.43 21.59 -5.76
N ARG A 9 11.78 21.39 -4.48
CA ARG A 9 11.81 20.05 -3.87
C ARG A 9 10.44 19.69 -3.32
N THR A 10 9.95 18.52 -3.67
CA THR A 10 8.65 18.02 -3.24
C THR A 10 8.61 16.49 -3.26
N MET A 11 7.45 15.90 -3.02
CA MET A 11 7.22 14.46 -3.00
C MET A 11 6.32 14.03 -4.16
N CYS A 12 6.57 12.84 -4.69
CA CYS A 12 5.81 12.24 -5.77
C CYS A 12 4.32 12.11 -5.40
N PRO A 13 3.39 12.65 -6.21
CA PRO A 13 1.95 12.59 -5.93
C PRO A 13 1.31 11.24 -6.31
N MET A 14 2.10 10.28 -6.78
CA MET A 14 1.56 8.97 -7.18
C MET A 14 1.06 8.19 -5.96
N ASN A 15 -0.08 7.53 -6.12
CA ASN A 15 -0.71 6.72 -5.07
C ASN A 15 0.04 5.39 -4.83
N CYS A 16 1.23 5.47 -4.23
CA CYS A 16 2.14 4.36 -3.93
C CYS A 16 2.58 4.37 -2.45
N HIS A 17 1.63 4.68 -1.55
CA HIS A 17 1.88 4.80 -0.11
C HIS A 17 2.49 3.50 0.46
N PRO A 18 3.49 3.58 1.37
CA PRO A 18 4.07 4.77 2.00
C PRO A 18 5.29 5.38 1.28
N THR A 19 5.66 4.92 0.07
CA THR A 19 6.96 5.24 -0.56
C THR A 19 7.23 6.73 -0.80
N LEU A 20 6.22 7.50 -1.24
CA LEU A 20 6.30 8.97 -1.45
C LEU A 20 7.67 9.47 -1.98
N CYS A 21 8.16 8.94 -3.11
CA CYS A 21 9.52 9.22 -3.57
C CYS A 21 9.80 10.73 -3.68
N GLY A 22 10.99 11.17 -3.25
CA GLY A 22 11.39 12.57 -3.36
C GLY A 22 11.60 12.98 -4.83
N MET A 23 11.21 14.20 -5.18
CA MET A 23 11.34 14.73 -6.53
C MET A 23 11.80 16.19 -6.54
N LEU A 24 12.54 16.53 -7.59
CA LEU A 24 12.88 17.89 -7.97
C LEU A 24 12.05 18.29 -9.19
N VAL A 25 11.38 19.41 -9.07
CA VAL A 25 10.40 19.94 -10.02
C VAL A 25 10.88 21.27 -10.55
N ASP A 26 11.06 21.38 -11.86
CA ASP A 26 11.42 22.64 -12.51
C ASP A 26 10.17 23.38 -12.98
N VAL A 27 10.05 24.64 -12.58
CA VAL A 27 8.95 25.53 -12.92
C VAL A 27 9.47 26.76 -13.64
N GLU A 28 8.85 27.10 -14.76
CA GLU A 28 9.15 28.28 -15.59
C GLU A 28 7.82 28.93 -16.00
N ASP A 29 7.67 30.24 -15.79
CA ASP A 29 6.41 30.97 -16.05
C ASP A 29 5.16 30.32 -15.43
N GLY A 30 5.29 29.73 -14.23
CA GLY A 30 4.20 29.03 -13.55
C GLY A 30 3.84 27.67 -14.15
N HIS A 31 4.56 27.21 -15.18
CA HIS A 31 4.38 25.92 -15.81
C HIS A 31 5.43 24.92 -15.34
N LEU A 32 4.98 23.68 -15.13
CA LEU A 32 5.85 22.55 -14.85
C LEU A 32 6.58 22.15 -16.13
N VAL A 33 7.90 22.29 -16.16
CA VAL A 33 8.74 22.01 -17.35
C VAL A 33 9.71 20.84 -17.17
N GLY A 34 9.85 20.33 -15.95
CA GLY A 34 10.72 19.19 -15.68
C GLY A 34 10.44 18.50 -14.36
N VAL A 35 10.62 17.18 -14.35
CA VAL A 35 10.48 16.33 -13.17
C VAL A 35 11.61 15.31 -13.15
N LYS A 36 12.33 15.22 -12.04
CA LYS A 36 13.35 14.18 -11.78
C LYS A 36 13.32 13.75 -10.32
N GLY A 37 13.91 12.58 -10.02
CA GLY A 37 14.06 12.15 -8.62
C GLY A 37 15.03 13.04 -7.85
N ASP A 38 14.79 13.19 -6.55
CA ASP A 38 15.66 13.95 -5.64
C ASP A 38 16.76 13.04 -5.09
N PRO A 39 18.04 13.22 -5.49
CA PRO A 39 19.14 12.37 -5.03
C PRO A 39 19.40 12.47 -3.52
N GLU A 40 18.98 13.56 -2.88
CA GLU A 40 19.15 13.77 -1.44
C GLU A 40 17.96 13.24 -0.62
N ASN A 41 16.93 12.68 -1.26
CA ASN A 41 15.85 12.04 -0.52
C ASN A 41 16.36 10.73 0.11
N PRO A 42 16.22 10.55 1.44
CA PRO A 42 16.88 9.44 2.16
C PRO A 42 16.32 8.07 1.79
N ASP A 43 15.02 7.98 1.50
CA ASP A 43 14.41 6.78 0.95
C ASP A 43 14.81 6.69 -0.51
N SER A 44 14.10 7.32 -1.44
CA SER A 44 14.23 7.09 -2.89
C SER A 44 15.61 7.38 -3.52
N GLN A 45 16.50 8.18 -2.92
CA GLN A 45 17.87 8.46 -3.40
C GLN A 45 17.95 8.73 -4.92
N GLY A 46 17.05 9.58 -5.42
CA GLY A 46 16.99 9.95 -6.84
C GLY A 46 16.22 8.97 -7.73
N PHE A 47 15.76 7.83 -7.22
CA PHE A 47 14.85 6.95 -7.93
C PHE A 47 13.48 7.61 -8.14
N LEU A 48 13.02 7.65 -9.38
CA LEU A 48 11.68 8.07 -9.72
C LEU A 48 11.15 7.19 -10.87
N CYS A 49 10.13 6.37 -10.57
CA CYS A 49 9.53 5.48 -11.56
C CYS A 49 8.79 6.25 -12.67
N ILE A 50 8.41 5.54 -13.73
CA ILE A 50 7.70 6.12 -14.89
C ILE A 50 6.44 6.89 -14.50
N ARG A 51 5.68 6.43 -13.50
CA ARG A 51 4.49 7.13 -13.00
C ARG A 51 4.83 8.48 -12.35
N GLY A 52 5.95 8.54 -11.62
CA GLY A 52 6.45 9.77 -11.03
C GLY A 52 6.94 10.75 -12.09
N GLN A 53 7.66 10.27 -13.10
CA GLN A 53 8.12 11.07 -14.25
C GLN A 53 6.94 11.61 -15.07
N ALA A 54 5.87 10.82 -15.23
CA ALA A 54 4.64 11.20 -15.91
C ALA A 54 3.70 12.08 -15.07
N SER A 55 4.06 12.44 -13.83
CA SER A 55 3.20 13.27 -12.96
C SER A 55 2.84 14.63 -13.57
N GLN A 56 3.68 15.15 -14.49
CA GLN A 56 3.39 16.36 -15.26
C GLN A 56 2.12 16.25 -16.12
N GLU A 57 1.81 15.06 -16.63
CA GLU A 57 0.64 14.81 -17.49
C GLU A 57 -0.68 14.97 -16.73
N ILE A 58 -0.68 14.85 -15.40
CA ILE A 58 -1.87 15.04 -14.57
C ILE A 58 -2.19 16.54 -14.46
N ILE A 59 -1.17 17.37 -14.27
CA ILE A 59 -1.33 18.82 -14.10
C ILE A 59 -1.72 19.46 -15.42
N GLY A 60 -1.08 19.07 -16.52
CA GLY A 60 -1.34 19.55 -17.87
C GLY A 60 -2.51 18.87 -18.60
N ASN A 61 -3.26 17.99 -17.94
CA ASN A 61 -4.33 17.23 -18.60
C ASN A 61 -5.48 18.15 -19.03
N PRO A 62 -5.85 18.23 -20.32
CA PRO A 62 -6.96 19.06 -20.78
C PRO A 62 -8.33 18.57 -20.26
N LYS A 63 -8.42 17.33 -19.77
CA LYS A 63 -9.63 16.75 -19.15
C LYS A 63 -9.68 16.92 -17.64
N ARG A 64 -8.73 17.66 -17.04
CA ARG A 64 -8.72 17.90 -15.59
C ARG A 64 -9.97 18.67 -15.18
N VAL A 65 -10.63 18.22 -14.11
CA VAL A 65 -11.77 18.93 -13.53
C VAL A 65 -11.24 20.14 -12.75
N LEU A 66 -11.49 21.34 -13.28
CA LEU A 66 -10.98 22.61 -12.73
C LEU A 66 -12.05 23.44 -12.01
N PHE A 67 -13.32 23.06 -12.13
CA PHE A 67 -14.45 23.79 -11.55
C PHE A 67 -15.44 22.82 -10.90
N PRO A 68 -16.16 23.25 -9.85
CA PRO A 68 -17.29 22.49 -9.33
C PRO A 68 -18.30 22.20 -10.44
N LEU A 69 -18.78 20.95 -10.45
CA LEU A 69 -19.83 20.48 -11.35
C LEU A 69 -20.99 19.99 -10.50
N VAL A 70 -22.21 20.43 -10.84
CA VAL A 70 -23.45 20.07 -10.18
C VAL A 70 -24.38 19.38 -11.18
N ARG A 71 -25.20 18.47 -10.68
CA ARG A 71 -26.30 17.84 -11.41
C ARG A 71 -27.50 17.67 -10.47
N ASP A 72 -28.69 17.69 -11.03
CA ASP A 72 -29.91 17.67 -10.23
C ASP A 72 -30.26 16.25 -9.75
N ARG A 73 -30.04 15.23 -10.59
CA ARG A 73 -30.29 13.83 -10.25
C ARG A 73 -29.07 12.95 -10.47
N ARG A 74 -29.01 11.86 -9.71
CA ARG A 74 -27.92 10.88 -9.78
C ARG A 74 -27.86 10.14 -11.13
N THR A 75 -28.95 10.07 -11.86
CA THR A 75 -29.01 9.40 -13.18
C THR A 75 -28.64 10.32 -14.32
N ASP A 76 -28.57 11.62 -14.08
CA ASP A 76 -28.38 12.58 -15.14
C ASP A 76 -26.89 12.71 -15.47
N ASN A 77 -26.59 12.77 -16.76
CA ASN A 77 -25.27 13.11 -17.31
C ASN A 77 -25.14 14.60 -17.62
N ALA A 78 -26.19 15.39 -17.35
CA ALA A 78 -26.23 16.83 -17.56
C ALA A 78 -25.53 17.56 -16.39
N TRP A 79 -24.19 17.50 -16.36
CA TRP A 79 -23.39 18.28 -15.43
C TRP A 79 -23.32 19.73 -15.88
N ARG A 80 -23.61 20.66 -14.96
CA ARG A 80 -23.39 22.09 -15.16
C ARG A 80 -22.27 22.58 -14.26
N ARG A 81 -21.52 23.57 -14.75
CA ARG A 81 -20.53 24.28 -13.94
C ARG A 81 -21.24 25.10 -12.85
N ALA A 82 -20.65 25.15 -11.67
CA ALA A 82 -21.11 25.93 -10.53
C ALA A 82 -19.97 26.74 -9.92
N SER A 83 -20.30 27.73 -9.09
CA SER A 83 -19.33 28.38 -8.21
C SER A 83 -19.00 27.46 -7.02
N TRP A 84 -17.92 27.78 -6.29
CA TRP A 84 -17.61 27.07 -5.04
C TRP A 84 -18.67 27.31 -3.98
N ASP A 85 -19.15 28.54 -3.83
CA ASP A 85 -20.18 28.89 -2.84
C ASP A 85 -21.47 28.10 -3.09
N GLU A 86 -21.95 28.09 -4.34
CA GLU A 86 -23.15 27.35 -4.73
C GLU A 86 -23.01 25.84 -4.47
N ALA A 87 -21.88 25.25 -4.84
CA ALA A 87 -21.63 23.83 -4.63
C ALA A 87 -21.59 23.47 -3.14
N LEU A 88 -20.96 24.30 -2.31
CA LEU A 88 -20.85 24.09 -0.87
C LEU A 88 -22.20 24.30 -0.17
N GLU A 89 -22.96 25.34 -0.51
CA GLU A 89 -24.32 25.56 -0.01
C GLU A 89 -25.23 24.38 -0.33
N LEU A 90 -25.15 23.85 -1.55
CA LEU A 90 -25.91 22.66 -1.93
C LEU A 90 -25.52 21.44 -1.09
N VAL A 91 -24.22 21.19 -0.88
CA VAL A 91 -23.75 20.10 -0.02
C VAL A 91 -24.29 20.26 1.41
N VAL A 92 -24.20 21.45 1.99
CA VAL A 92 -24.70 21.75 3.34
C VAL A 92 -26.20 21.51 3.43
N ALA A 93 -27.00 22.04 2.49
CA ALA A 93 -28.45 21.87 2.48
C ALA A 93 -28.86 20.39 2.39
N ARG A 94 -28.16 19.61 1.57
CA ARG A 94 -28.40 18.16 1.44
C ARG A 94 -28.01 17.40 2.70
N MET A 95 -26.88 17.74 3.33
CA MET A 95 -26.47 17.15 4.60
C MET A 95 -27.48 17.42 5.71
N GLN A 96 -27.96 18.66 5.83
CA GLN A 96 -28.99 19.04 6.80
C GLN A 96 -30.31 18.29 6.56
N THR A 97 -30.73 18.16 5.31
CA THR A 97 -31.96 17.43 4.95
C THR A 97 -31.85 15.93 5.25
N ALA A 98 -30.70 15.32 4.99
CA ALA A 98 -30.47 13.90 5.24
C ALA A 98 -30.37 13.57 6.74
N GLY A 99 -29.88 14.53 7.54
CA GLY A 99 -29.56 14.32 8.94
C GLY A 99 -28.18 13.69 9.13
N ARG A 100 -27.48 14.09 10.19
CA ARG A 100 -26.05 13.77 10.42
C ARG A 100 -25.73 12.26 10.37
N GLU A 101 -26.65 11.41 10.83
CA GLU A 101 -26.44 9.96 10.89
C GLU A 101 -26.49 9.29 9.51
N ALA A 102 -27.16 9.93 8.54
CA ALA A 102 -27.24 9.48 7.16
C ALA A 102 -26.12 10.05 6.26
N VAL A 103 -25.23 10.88 6.82
CA VAL A 103 -24.10 11.47 6.11
C VAL A 103 -22.82 10.68 6.38
N GLY A 104 -22.03 10.45 5.34
CA GLY A 104 -20.72 9.81 5.45
C GLY A 104 -19.65 10.48 4.59
N PHE A 105 -18.45 10.61 5.15
CA PHE A 105 -17.27 11.11 4.45
C PHE A 105 -16.29 9.98 4.13
N TRP A 106 -15.98 9.82 2.85
CA TRP A 106 -14.92 8.95 2.37
C TRP A 106 -13.98 9.73 1.45
N GLN A 107 -12.76 9.97 1.93
CA GLN A 107 -11.78 10.82 1.20
C GLN A 107 -11.20 10.14 -0.06
N GLY A 108 -11.32 8.81 -0.18
CA GLY A 108 -10.69 8.06 -1.27
C GLY A 108 -9.15 8.04 -1.21
N HIS A 109 -8.53 7.16 -2.00
CA HIS A 109 -7.08 6.97 -2.00
C HIS A 109 -6.32 8.11 -2.69
N GLY A 110 -6.91 8.72 -3.74
CA GLY A 110 -6.28 9.81 -4.47
C GLY A 110 -6.05 11.06 -3.60
N HIS A 111 -7.03 11.44 -2.78
CA HIS A 111 -6.87 12.52 -1.81
C HIS A 111 -5.84 12.16 -0.73
N PHE A 112 -5.83 10.91 -0.26
CA PHE A 112 -4.85 10.44 0.72
C PHE A 112 -3.40 10.55 0.21
N ALA A 113 -3.16 10.23 -1.06
CA ALA A 113 -1.84 10.32 -1.69
C ALA A 113 -1.42 11.75 -2.06
N ASN A 114 -2.36 12.60 -2.47
CA ASN A 114 -2.10 13.98 -2.91
C ASN A 114 -1.97 14.99 -1.75
N ASN A 115 -2.03 14.52 -0.50
CA ASN A 115 -1.92 15.35 0.70
C ASN A 115 -0.45 15.58 1.12
N TYR A 116 0.42 15.81 0.13
CA TYR A 116 1.87 16.13 0.20
C TYR A 116 2.55 15.80 1.55
N GLY A 117 2.49 14.53 1.95
CA GLY A 117 3.22 14.00 3.12
C GLY A 117 2.70 14.37 4.52
N THR A 118 1.71 15.23 4.70
CA THR A 118 1.39 15.78 6.04
C THR A 118 0.14 15.16 6.69
N ARG A 119 -0.66 14.39 5.95
CA ARG A 119 -1.96 13.84 6.40
C ARG A 119 -2.94 14.90 6.95
N ILE A 120 -2.66 16.19 6.79
CA ILE A 120 -3.42 17.29 7.40
C ILE A 120 -4.87 17.25 6.93
N ALA A 121 -5.11 17.21 5.61
CA ALA A 121 -6.46 17.15 5.08
C ALA A 121 -7.26 15.92 5.57
N SER A 122 -6.63 14.75 5.78
CA SER A 122 -7.30 13.58 6.35
C SER A 122 -7.70 13.81 7.81
N GLN A 123 -6.83 14.47 8.59
CA GLN A 123 -7.15 14.81 9.99
C GLN A 123 -8.25 15.87 10.08
N LEU A 124 -8.23 16.87 9.20
CA LEU A 124 -9.25 17.91 9.13
C LEU A 124 -10.61 17.33 8.72
N LEU A 125 -10.66 16.43 7.73
CA LEU A 125 -11.89 15.74 7.32
C LEU A 125 -12.46 14.88 8.44
N ARG A 126 -11.59 14.11 9.14
CA ARG A 126 -12.00 13.33 10.31
C ARG A 126 -12.54 14.23 11.42
N ARG A 127 -11.83 15.32 11.72
CA ARG A 127 -12.22 16.30 12.74
C ARG A 127 -13.57 16.93 12.40
N PHE A 128 -13.77 17.34 11.15
CA PHE A 128 -15.05 17.86 10.67
C PHE A 128 -16.18 16.85 10.85
N ALA A 129 -15.99 15.61 10.39
CA ALA A 129 -17.00 14.56 10.51
C ALA A 129 -17.38 14.28 11.97
N ASN A 130 -16.40 14.26 12.87
CA ASN A 130 -16.62 14.10 14.31
C ASN A 130 -17.38 15.28 14.93
N PHE A 131 -17.08 16.52 14.55
CA PHE A 131 -17.81 17.70 15.05
C PHE A 131 -19.24 17.75 14.52
N TYR A 132 -19.46 17.41 13.26
CA TYR A 132 -20.80 17.34 12.68
C TYR A 132 -21.62 16.15 13.24
N GLY A 133 -20.93 15.10 13.72
CA GLY A 133 -21.55 13.89 14.26
C GLY A 133 -22.02 12.93 13.16
N CYS A 134 -21.20 12.75 12.12
CA CYS A 134 -21.50 11.88 10.97
C CYS A 134 -20.42 10.80 10.78
N GLN A 135 -20.67 9.88 9.85
CA GLN A 135 -19.77 8.77 9.58
C GLN A 135 -18.47 9.24 8.88
N TRP A 136 -17.34 8.63 9.23
CA TRP A 136 -16.06 8.86 8.56
C TRP A 136 -15.36 7.53 8.28
N TRP A 137 -14.94 7.33 7.03
CA TRP A 137 -14.32 6.09 6.59
C TRP A 137 -12.90 6.31 6.10
N HIS A 138 -11.98 5.51 6.64
CA HIS A 138 -10.59 5.55 6.23
C HIS A 138 -10.39 4.71 4.96
N PRO A 139 -9.81 5.26 3.88
CA PRO A 139 -9.70 4.56 2.60
C PRO A 139 -8.88 3.28 2.69
N ALA A 140 -7.93 3.16 3.61
CA ALA A 140 -7.13 1.93 3.75
C ALA A 140 -7.95 0.68 4.13
N MET A 141 -9.20 0.81 4.56
CA MET A 141 -10.04 -0.36 4.91
C MET A 141 -10.19 -1.36 3.76
N ILE A 142 -10.10 -0.92 2.50
CA ILE A 142 -10.17 -1.81 1.32
C ILE A 142 -8.80 -2.30 0.84
N CYS A 143 -7.72 -1.92 1.52
CA CYS A 143 -6.34 -2.21 1.12
C CYS A 143 -5.56 -2.72 2.34
N TRP A 144 -4.55 -1.98 2.81
CA TRP A 144 -3.64 -2.41 3.88
C TRP A 144 -4.22 -2.34 5.30
N GLY A 145 -5.39 -1.71 5.50
CA GLY A 145 -5.95 -1.45 6.83
C GLY A 145 -6.28 -2.70 7.62
N LEU A 146 -6.85 -3.74 6.99
CA LEU A 146 -7.15 -5.00 7.65
C LEU A 146 -5.89 -5.82 7.97
N GLY A 147 -4.89 -5.80 7.08
CA GLY A 147 -3.59 -6.41 7.34
C GLY A 147 -2.87 -5.75 8.52
N GLY A 148 -2.84 -4.40 8.55
CA GLY A 148 -2.29 -3.65 9.66
C GLY A 148 -3.04 -3.86 10.98
N PHE A 149 -4.37 -4.01 10.94
CA PHE A 149 -5.16 -4.40 12.10
C PHE A 149 -4.77 -5.79 12.62
N GLY A 150 -4.63 -6.78 11.72
CA GLY A 150 -4.17 -8.13 12.07
C GLY A 150 -2.80 -8.12 12.73
N VAL A 151 -1.84 -7.38 12.18
CA VAL A 151 -0.50 -7.19 12.79
C VAL A 151 -0.63 -6.54 14.17
N GLY A 152 -1.42 -5.46 14.30
CA GLY A 152 -1.62 -4.77 15.58
C GLY A 152 -2.24 -5.63 16.68
N LEU A 153 -3.08 -6.61 16.32
CA LEU A 153 -3.62 -7.60 17.28
C LEU A 153 -2.53 -8.52 17.85
N THR A 154 -1.43 -8.71 17.13
CA THR A 154 -0.30 -9.57 17.55
C THR A 154 0.78 -8.84 18.34
N GLY A 155 0.69 -7.51 18.47
CA GLY A 155 1.64 -6.68 19.23
C GLY A 155 2.57 -5.75 18.43
N PRO A 156 3.00 -6.08 17.18
CA PRO A 156 3.80 -5.16 16.39
C PRO A 156 3.01 -3.91 15.97
N LEU A 157 3.62 -2.75 16.17
CA LEU A 157 3.10 -1.46 15.70
C LEU A 157 3.90 -0.89 14.51
N GLU A 158 5.11 -1.40 14.33
CA GLU A 158 6.01 -1.07 13.23
C GLU A 158 6.69 -2.34 12.71
N THR A 159 7.16 -2.28 11.47
CA THR A 159 7.82 -3.39 10.78
C THR A 159 9.14 -2.91 10.19
N ASN A 160 10.04 -3.84 9.90
CA ASN A 160 11.34 -3.53 9.30
C ASN A 160 11.20 -2.78 7.97
N THR A 161 12.22 -1.98 7.66
CA THR A 161 12.22 -1.14 6.46
C THR A 161 12.77 -1.89 5.23
N LYS A 162 12.63 -1.29 4.04
CA LYS A 162 13.20 -1.87 2.81
C LYS A 162 14.73 -1.83 2.84
N GLU A 163 15.31 -0.88 3.54
CA GLU A 163 16.74 -0.79 3.84
C GLU A 163 17.19 -2.00 4.65
N ASP A 164 16.47 -2.32 5.74
CA ASP A 164 16.79 -3.47 6.59
C ASP A 164 16.67 -4.79 5.82
N MET A 165 15.52 -5.02 5.15
CA MET A 165 15.33 -6.15 4.24
C MET A 165 16.47 -6.22 3.21
N GLY A 166 16.73 -5.08 2.58
CA GLY A 166 17.70 -4.91 1.53
C GLY A 166 19.14 -5.06 1.99
N ALA A 167 19.46 -4.99 3.29
CA ALA A 167 20.81 -5.04 3.86
C ALA A 167 21.09 -6.34 4.65
N HIS A 168 20.06 -6.97 5.21
CA HIS A 168 20.23 -8.05 6.19
C HIS A 168 19.48 -9.34 5.87
N ALA A 169 18.40 -9.31 5.06
CA ALA A 169 17.63 -10.52 4.79
C ALA A 169 18.43 -11.55 3.97
N ASN A 170 18.36 -12.82 4.39
CA ASN A 170 18.88 -13.99 3.65
C ASN A 170 17.77 -14.73 2.89
N LEU A 171 16.52 -14.57 3.32
CA LEU A 171 15.31 -15.11 2.70
C LEU A 171 14.31 -13.96 2.54
N ILE A 172 13.74 -13.80 1.34
CA ILE A 172 12.68 -12.82 1.08
C ILE A 172 11.50 -13.53 0.41
N LEU A 173 10.36 -13.51 1.08
CA LEU A 173 9.08 -14.00 0.54
C LEU A 173 8.24 -12.84 0.04
N LEU A 174 8.12 -12.72 -1.29
CA LEU A 174 7.18 -11.80 -1.93
C LEU A 174 5.80 -12.46 -1.99
N TRP A 175 5.03 -12.31 -0.92
CA TRP A 175 3.69 -12.92 -0.78
C TRP A 175 2.59 -11.98 -1.27
N GLY A 176 2.07 -12.24 -2.47
CA GLY A 176 1.13 -11.34 -3.18
C GLY A 176 1.72 -9.96 -3.49
N ALA A 177 3.02 -9.78 -3.27
CA ALA A 177 3.73 -8.52 -3.36
C ALA A 177 4.40 -8.40 -4.73
N ASN A 178 4.22 -7.23 -5.37
CA ASN A 178 4.68 -7.00 -6.74
C ASN A 178 5.43 -5.66 -6.84
N LEU A 179 6.38 -5.59 -7.78
CA LEU A 179 7.26 -4.44 -8.00
C LEU A 179 6.60 -3.37 -8.88
N ALA A 180 5.57 -3.71 -9.65
CA ALA A 180 4.81 -2.74 -10.44
C ALA A 180 4.11 -1.73 -9.52
N SER A 181 3.55 -2.19 -8.40
CA SER A 181 2.88 -1.35 -7.42
C SER A 181 3.89 -0.54 -6.59
N GLN A 182 5.03 -1.15 -6.22
CA GLN A 182 6.09 -0.51 -5.43
C GLN A 182 7.48 -0.62 -6.10
N PRO A 183 7.76 0.13 -7.18
CA PRO A 183 8.99 -0.03 -7.96
C PRO A 183 10.27 0.23 -7.18
N ASN A 184 10.21 1.14 -6.19
CA ASN A 184 11.37 1.47 -5.36
C ASN A 184 11.87 0.27 -4.53
N THR A 185 11.03 -0.74 -4.29
CA THR A 185 11.44 -1.97 -3.61
C THR A 185 12.47 -2.77 -4.41
N GLY A 186 12.45 -2.65 -5.76
CA GLY A 186 13.31 -3.44 -6.64
C GLY A 186 14.80 -3.28 -6.36
N ARG A 187 15.29 -2.06 -6.08
CA ARG A 187 16.72 -1.84 -5.79
C ARG A 187 17.20 -2.56 -4.53
N TYR A 188 16.34 -2.64 -3.51
CA TYR A 188 16.64 -3.30 -2.25
C TYR A 188 16.62 -4.82 -2.42
N LEU A 189 15.64 -5.33 -3.19
CA LEU A 189 15.60 -6.73 -3.57
C LEU A 189 16.87 -7.14 -4.32
N SER A 190 17.29 -6.34 -5.32
CA SER A 190 18.53 -6.60 -6.06
C SER A 190 19.77 -6.52 -5.15
N ALA A 191 19.80 -5.61 -4.18
CA ALA A 191 20.90 -5.52 -3.21
C ALA A 191 20.98 -6.77 -2.32
N ALA A 192 19.83 -7.28 -1.87
CA ALA A 192 19.77 -8.53 -1.12
C ALA A 192 20.24 -9.73 -1.96
N LYS A 193 19.75 -9.86 -3.20
CA LYS A 193 20.19 -10.94 -4.10
C LYS A 193 21.68 -10.91 -4.40
N ARG A 194 22.29 -9.73 -4.56
CA ARG A 194 23.75 -9.60 -4.75
C ARG A 194 24.56 -10.09 -3.56
N ARG A 195 24.00 -10.11 -2.35
CA ARG A 195 24.63 -10.73 -1.18
C ARG A 195 24.41 -12.24 -1.09
N GLY A 196 23.56 -12.80 -1.94
CA GLY A 196 23.16 -14.20 -1.89
C GLY A 196 21.84 -14.47 -1.16
N ALA A 197 21.02 -13.45 -0.90
CA ALA A 197 19.68 -13.68 -0.38
C ALA A 197 18.83 -14.45 -1.41
N TRP A 198 18.11 -15.46 -0.94
CA TRP A 198 17.19 -16.24 -1.75
C TRP A 198 15.79 -15.60 -1.73
N VAL A 199 15.20 -15.44 -2.91
CA VAL A 199 13.92 -14.74 -3.10
C VAL A 199 12.90 -15.71 -3.67
N ALA A 200 11.76 -15.84 -3.00
CA ALA A 200 10.61 -16.56 -3.54
C ALA A 200 9.38 -15.67 -3.68
N THR A 201 8.60 -15.92 -4.73
CA THR A 201 7.28 -15.31 -4.91
C THR A 201 6.19 -16.32 -4.59
N ILE A 202 5.25 -15.94 -3.73
CA ILE A 202 3.99 -16.66 -3.52
C ILE A 202 2.89 -15.77 -4.10
N ASP A 203 2.21 -16.23 -5.15
CA ASP A 203 1.19 -15.43 -5.85
C ASP A 203 0.14 -16.36 -6.46
N VAL A 204 -0.95 -15.80 -6.97
CA VAL A 204 -2.00 -16.55 -7.70
C VAL A 204 -1.76 -16.57 -9.20
N ARG A 205 -0.73 -15.85 -9.67
CA ARG A 205 -0.34 -15.74 -11.07
C ARG A 205 1.13 -15.33 -11.17
N HIS A 206 1.73 -15.55 -12.34
CA HIS A 206 3.04 -15.00 -12.63
C HIS A 206 2.96 -13.48 -12.85
N THR A 207 3.67 -12.73 -12.02
CA THR A 207 3.81 -11.27 -12.10
C THR A 207 5.27 -10.90 -12.40
N GLU A 208 5.58 -9.61 -12.54
CA GLU A 208 6.97 -9.15 -12.70
C GLU A 208 7.87 -9.54 -11.51
N ALA A 209 7.29 -9.79 -10.33
CA ALA A 209 8.03 -10.32 -9.18
C ALA A 209 8.59 -11.72 -9.45
N ALA A 210 7.85 -12.57 -10.18
CA ALA A 210 8.30 -13.92 -10.54
C ALA A 210 9.62 -13.90 -11.32
N ALA A 211 9.81 -12.92 -12.21
CA ALA A 211 11.05 -12.76 -12.98
C ALA A 211 12.25 -12.29 -12.13
N GLN A 212 12.01 -11.81 -10.90
CA GLN A 212 13.05 -11.36 -9.97
C GLN A 212 13.32 -12.39 -8.87
N SER A 213 12.54 -13.46 -8.81
CA SER A 213 12.62 -14.50 -7.79
C SER A 213 13.42 -15.71 -8.27
N ASP A 214 14.04 -16.40 -7.33
CA ASP A 214 14.73 -17.66 -7.55
C ASP A 214 13.72 -18.82 -7.67
N GLU A 215 12.58 -18.71 -6.96
CA GLU A 215 11.49 -19.66 -7.06
C GLU A 215 10.10 -19.00 -7.01
N VAL A 216 9.11 -19.65 -7.61
CA VAL A 216 7.73 -19.15 -7.71
C VAL A 216 6.73 -20.24 -7.32
N PHE A 217 5.90 -19.90 -6.34
CA PHE A 217 4.83 -20.72 -5.79
C PHE A 217 3.50 -20.13 -6.22
N VAL A 218 2.87 -20.73 -7.22
CA VAL A 218 1.55 -20.31 -7.69
C VAL A 218 0.48 -21.07 -6.91
N ILE A 219 -0.22 -20.38 -6.01
CA ILE A 219 -1.30 -20.95 -5.19
C ILE A 219 -2.67 -20.65 -5.79
N ARG A 220 -3.69 -21.40 -5.36
CA ARG A 220 -5.08 -21.07 -5.70
C ARG A 220 -5.52 -19.78 -4.99
N PRO A 221 -6.36 -18.95 -5.63
CA PRO A 221 -6.86 -17.74 -4.99
C PRO A 221 -7.59 -18.02 -3.68
N GLY A 222 -7.24 -17.29 -2.62
CA GLY A 222 -7.88 -17.38 -1.31
C GLY A 222 -7.35 -18.48 -0.39
N THR A 223 -6.26 -19.16 -0.74
CA THR A 223 -5.68 -20.26 0.04
C THR A 223 -4.41 -19.87 0.80
N ASP A 224 -4.12 -18.57 0.93
CA ASP A 224 -2.94 -18.04 1.62
C ASP A 224 -2.88 -18.50 3.08
N ALA A 225 -4.03 -18.49 3.78
CA ALA A 225 -4.11 -18.93 5.17
C ALA A 225 -3.78 -20.43 5.31
N ALA A 226 -4.20 -21.26 4.34
CA ALA A 226 -3.87 -22.68 4.33
C ALA A 226 -2.36 -22.91 4.21
N LEU A 227 -1.68 -22.15 3.34
CA LEU A 227 -0.23 -22.20 3.19
C LEU A 227 0.48 -21.73 4.46
N ALA A 228 0.05 -20.62 5.06
CA ALA A 228 0.64 -20.11 6.29
C ALA A 228 0.50 -21.09 7.46
N LEU A 229 -0.66 -21.73 7.62
CA LEU A 229 -0.87 -22.77 8.63
C LEU A 229 0.01 -24.00 8.38
N ALA A 230 0.23 -24.37 7.11
CA ALA A 230 1.13 -25.47 6.75
C ALA A 230 2.60 -25.16 7.07
N PHE A 231 3.07 -23.94 6.83
CA PHE A 231 4.40 -23.52 7.28
C PHE A 231 4.52 -23.63 8.79
N MET A 232 3.53 -23.14 9.55
CA MET A 232 3.52 -23.26 11.00
C MET A 232 3.52 -24.71 11.46
N HIS A 233 2.79 -25.60 10.77
CA HIS A 233 2.78 -27.03 11.06
C HIS A 233 4.19 -27.64 10.97
N VAL A 234 4.91 -27.37 9.89
CA VAL A 234 6.29 -27.86 9.69
C VAL A 234 7.24 -27.25 10.72
N ILE A 235 7.27 -25.91 10.83
CA ILE A 235 8.18 -25.18 11.72
C ILE A 235 8.01 -25.62 13.18
N VAL A 236 6.76 -25.78 13.65
CA VAL A 236 6.48 -26.21 15.03
C VAL A 236 6.75 -27.71 15.19
N GLY A 237 6.31 -28.54 14.25
CA GLY A 237 6.45 -30.00 14.32
C GLY A 237 7.90 -30.46 14.31
N GLU A 238 8.75 -29.80 13.51
CA GLU A 238 10.19 -30.08 13.41
C GLU A 238 11.03 -29.27 14.40
N GLY A 239 10.42 -28.30 15.09
CA GLY A 239 11.09 -27.49 16.10
C GLY A 239 12.11 -26.50 15.53
N LEU A 240 11.86 -25.96 14.35
CA LEU A 240 12.71 -25.01 13.61
C LEU A 240 12.59 -23.55 14.10
N TYR A 241 11.64 -23.28 15.00
CA TYR A 241 11.44 -21.94 15.57
C TYR A 241 12.48 -21.59 16.64
N ASP A 242 12.70 -20.30 16.86
CA ASP A 242 13.52 -19.79 17.96
C ASP A 242 12.79 -19.99 19.31
N ARG A 243 13.23 -21.00 20.05
CA ARG A 243 12.63 -21.40 21.33
C ARG A 243 12.80 -20.34 22.42
N GLU A 244 13.95 -19.69 22.46
CA GLU A 244 14.25 -18.68 23.48
C GLU A 244 13.39 -17.44 23.25
N PHE A 245 13.29 -16.99 21.99
CA PHE A 245 12.42 -15.88 21.62
C PHE A 245 10.96 -16.17 21.92
N VAL A 246 10.47 -17.36 21.52
CA VAL A 246 9.08 -17.76 21.77
C VAL A 246 8.78 -17.79 23.27
N ALA A 247 9.65 -18.36 24.09
CA ALA A 247 9.46 -18.43 25.54
C ALA A 247 9.49 -17.05 26.21
N ALA A 248 10.33 -16.13 25.74
CA ALA A 248 10.51 -14.82 26.36
C ALA A 248 9.53 -13.75 25.88
N HIS A 249 9.02 -13.85 24.65
CA HIS A 249 8.35 -12.74 23.96
C HIS A 249 6.97 -13.07 23.38
N THR A 250 6.44 -14.27 23.60
CA THR A 250 5.13 -14.66 23.06
C THR A 250 4.20 -15.19 24.14
N VAL A 251 2.90 -15.26 23.83
CA VAL A 251 1.87 -15.86 24.69
C VAL A 251 1.01 -16.80 23.87
N GLY A 252 0.55 -17.89 24.49
CA GLY A 252 -0.37 -18.84 23.84
C GLY A 252 0.26 -19.77 22.80
N PHE A 253 1.59 -19.87 22.74
CA PHE A 253 2.30 -20.76 21.80
C PHE A 253 1.82 -22.22 21.90
N ASP A 254 1.64 -22.76 23.10
CA ASP A 254 1.19 -24.16 23.26
C ASP A 254 -0.18 -24.41 22.61
N ARG A 255 -1.08 -23.43 22.69
CA ARG A 255 -2.41 -23.51 22.04
C ARG A 255 -2.28 -23.44 20.52
N LEU A 256 -1.38 -22.61 20.01
CA LEU A 256 -1.07 -22.55 18.58
C LEU A 256 -0.47 -23.88 18.11
N ALA A 257 0.50 -24.42 18.84
CA ALA A 257 1.18 -25.68 18.53
C ALA A 257 0.22 -26.87 18.51
N GLU A 258 -0.77 -26.91 19.39
CA GLU A 258 -1.86 -27.88 19.33
C GLU A 258 -2.76 -27.66 18.11
N HIS A 259 -3.13 -26.41 17.83
CA HIS A 259 -4.00 -26.07 16.71
C HIS A 259 -3.39 -26.42 15.35
N VAL A 260 -2.12 -26.07 15.09
CA VAL A 260 -1.50 -26.30 13.78
C VAL A 260 -1.28 -27.79 13.50
N ARG A 261 -1.21 -28.65 14.53
CA ARG A 261 -1.20 -30.10 14.37
C ARG A 261 -2.48 -30.63 13.72
N THR A 262 -3.60 -29.93 13.83
CA THR A 262 -4.87 -30.33 13.19
C THR A 262 -4.94 -29.96 11.71
N TYR A 263 -3.88 -29.37 11.14
CA TYR A 263 -3.86 -28.89 9.76
C TYR A 263 -2.75 -29.60 8.96
N PRO A 264 -3.00 -30.83 8.48
CA PRO A 264 -1.96 -31.67 7.89
C PRO A 264 -1.56 -31.20 6.49
N LEU A 265 -0.32 -31.52 6.09
CA LEU A 265 0.28 -31.09 4.82
C LEU A 265 -0.53 -31.52 3.59
N GLU A 266 -1.16 -32.69 3.61
CA GLU A 266 -1.98 -33.16 2.50
C GLU A 266 -3.21 -32.27 2.27
N GLN A 267 -3.77 -31.71 3.34
CA GLN A 267 -4.86 -30.76 3.23
C GLN A 267 -4.38 -29.45 2.62
N ALA A 268 -3.27 -28.90 3.12
CA ALA A 268 -2.69 -27.67 2.57
C ALA A 268 -2.31 -27.83 1.09
N ALA A 269 -1.70 -28.96 0.71
CA ALA A 269 -1.40 -29.29 -0.68
C ALA A 269 -2.68 -29.34 -1.55
N ARG A 270 -3.73 -30.00 -1.05
CA ARG A 270 -5.03 -30.05 -1.74
C ARG A 270 -5.69 -28.70 -1.87
N GLU A 271 -5.60 -27.80 -0.88
CA GLU A 271 -6.22 -26.47 -0.94
C GLU A 271 -5.43 -25.54 -1.85
N THR A 272 -4.13 -25.39 -1.57
CA THR A 272 -3.24 -24.46 -2.28
C THR A 272 -2.93 -24.88 -3.71
N GLY A 273 -2.99 -26.18 -4.01
CA GLY A 273 -2.56 -26.73 -5.28
C GLY A 273 -1.05 -26.93 -5.39
N LEU A 274 -0.29 -26.70 -4.32
CA LEU A 274 1.14 -26.99 -4.25
C LEU A 274 1.39 -28.45 -3.85
N ALA A 275 2.51 -29.01 -4.30
CA ALA A 275 2.97 -30.30 -3.79
C ALA A 275 3.48 -30.16 -2.34
N ALA A 276 3.22 -31.17 -1.51
CA ALA A 276 3.53 -31.11 -0.08
C ALA A 276 5.04 -30.96 0.20
N ASP A 277 5.88 -31.63 -0.59
CA ASP A 277 7.34 -31.52 -0.55
C ASP A 277 7.81 -30.08 -0.82
N ARG A 278 7.16 -29.37 -1.74
CA ARG A 278 7.45 -27.95 -2.00
C ARG A 278 7.02 -27.03 -0.87
N ILE A 279 5.92 -27.35 -0.19
CA ILE A 279 5.50 -26.60 1.02
C ILE A 279 6.53 -26.79 2.12
N VAL A 280 6.99 -28.04 2.35
CA VAL A 280 8.01 -28.36 3.35
C VAL A 280 9.35 -27.71 3.04
N ALA A 281 9.80 -27.77 1.78
CA ALA A 281 11.09 -27.19 1.38
C ALA A 281 11.15 -25.66 1.55
N LEU A 282 10.00 -24.98 1.49
CA LEU A 282 9.92 -23.53 1.68
C LEU A 282 9.75 -23.13 3.15
N ALA A 283 9.20 -24.01 3.99
CA ALA A 283 8.95 -23.77 5.42
C ALA A 283 10.24 -23.85 6.25
#